data_AF-A0A5N8WUR3-F1
#
_entry.id   AF-A0A5N8WUR3-F1
#
_cell.length_a   1.000
_cell.length_b   1.000
_cell.length_c   1.000
_cell.angle_alpha   90.00
_cell.angle_beta   90.00
_cell.angle_gamma   90.00
#
_symmetry.space_group_name_H-M   'P 1'
#
loop_
_entity.id
_entity.type
_entity.pdbx_description
1 polymer ?
#
loop_
_entity_poly.entity_id
_entity_poly.type
_entity_poly.pdbx_seq_one_letter_code
_entity_poly.pdbx_strand_id
1 'polypeptide(L)'
;MSVSLTKGGNVSLSKQAPGLTAVTVGLGWQANTGYDLDASALLCDQSGKVLSDEHFVFFNNLTSPDGSVRHSGGGSPVGGDDQRIHVDLTRVPSDVAKIVFPVSLYEGASRGQSFGQVHRAHIRVLDREGNAELTRFDLASGDLSSETALVFGELYRHGAEWKFRAVGQGYASGLAGIAADYGVDVLRESVPSPAPAASPKVSSTGSYMPPAPASAPTPAPAPAPVVPTPTIVSSPAPTFAASPRPTGSSPVTCFFDPSHGPGTTTVTWSPQWGVPRPTQTCAGCAQRVQTTAPPFYTPPQQGYPQGAPQGYPQQGYGQPYGDHHHDHQQQDGGRRFGTGALIGAGAAGLVGGALLNEAFSDDEPEVVVNNYYEEE
;
A
#
# COMPACT_ATOMS: atom_id res chain seq x y z
N MET A 1 -14.17 28.50 14.16
CA MET A 1 -15.07 27.35 13.91
C MET A 1 -14.46 26.54 12.76
N SER A 2 -14.46 25.21 12.84
CA SER A 2 -13.90 24.35 11.78
C SER A 2 -14.70 24.50 10.48
N VAL A 3 -14.02 24.52 9.34
CA VAL A 3 -14.66 24.55 8.02
C VAL A 3 -14.85 23.12 7.50
N SER A 4 -16.09 22.68 7.35
CA SER A 4 -16.42 21.41 6.68
C SER A 4 -16.33 21.57 5.16
N LEU A 5 -15.57 20.69 4.52
CA LEU A 5 -15.38 20.64 3.07
C LEU A 5 -16.17 19.49 2.45
N THR A 6 -16.57 19.68 1.20
CA THR A 6 -16.98 18.61 0.29
C THR A 6 -15.85 18.29 -0.69
N LYS A 7 -15.95 17.18 -1.42
CA LYS A 7 -14.96 16.79 -2.44
C LYS A 7 -14.69 17.94 -3.42
N GLY A 8 -13.42 18.31 -3.60
CA GLY A 8 -12.96 19.44 -4.41
C GLY A 8 -12.91 20.79 -3.67
N GLY A 9 -13.56 20.91 -2.52
CA GLY A 9 -13.56 22.10 -1.68
C GLY A 9 -12.16 22.43 -1.14
N ASN A 10 -11.90 23.71 -0.87
CA ASN A 10 -10.63 24.17 -0.31
C ASN A 10 -10.81 25.36 0.65
N VAL A 11 -9.84 25.54 1.53
CA VAL A 11 -9.80 26.64 2.52
C VAL A 11 -8.39 27.18 2.66
N SER A 12 -8.24 28.49 2.92
CA SER A 12 -6.95 29.08 3.32
C SER A 12 -6.75 28.87 4.81
N LEU A 13 -5.68 28.14 5.17
CA LEU A 13 -5.35 27.88 6.56
C LEU A 13 -4.82 29.12 7.25
N SER A 14 -4.06 29.96 6.52
CA SER A 14 -3.57 31.25 7.02
C SER A 14 -4.72 32.21 7.38
N LYS A 15 -5.88 32.12 6.70
CA LYS A 15 -7.07 32.89 7.07
C LYS A 15 -7.84 32.29 8.25
N GLN A 16 -7.83 30.97 8.40
CA GLN A 16 -8.45 30.29 9.55
C GLN A 16 -7.63 30.48 10.83
N ALA A 17 -6.31 30.47 10.71
CA ALA A 17 -5.36 30.67 11.79
C ALA A 17 -4.21 31.57 11.29
N PRO A 18 -4.31 32.90 11.49
CA PRO A 18 -3.21 33.81 11.19
C PRO A 18 -1.94 33.45 11.95
N GLY A 19 -0.79 33.40 11.27
CA GLY A 19 0.49 33.04 11.87
C GLY A 19 0.73 31.53 12.03
N LEU A 20 -0.10 30.68 11.43
CA LEU A 20 0.03 29.22 11.49
C LEU A 20 1.42 28.74 11.03
N THR A 21 2.17 28.15 11.95
CA THR A 21 3.53 27.63 11.72
C THR A 21 3.56 26.12 11.51
N ALA A 22 2.62 25.40 12.12
CA ALA A 22 2.57 23.94 12.05
C ALA A 22 1.13 23.42 12.17
N VAL A 23 0.87 22.28 11.55
CA VAL A 23 -0.42 21.59 11.60
C VAL A 23 -0.26 20.13 11.96
N THR A 24 -1.34 19.55 12.47
CA THR A 24 -1.52 18.10 12.55
C THR A 24 -2.65 17.69 11.61
N VAL A 25 -2.33 16.85 10.65
CA VAL A 25 -3.31 16.18 9.79
C VAL A 25 -3.76 14.91 10.50
N GLY A 26 -5.02 14.89 10.94
CA GLY A 26 -5.65 13.73 11.58
C GLY A 26 -6.48 12.96 10.57
N LEU A 27 -6.28 11.65 10.51
CA LEU A 27 -7.04 10.74 9.66
C LEU A 27 -7.70 9.69 10.54
N GLY A 28 -8.97 9.41 10.29
CA GLY A 28 -9.70 8.39 11.04
C GLY A 28 -10.73 7.67 10.19
N TRP A 29 -11.11 6.47 10.62
CA TRP A 29 -12.03 5.58 9.92
C TRP A 29 -12.65 4.56 10.86
N GLN A 30 -13.66 3.85 10.35
CA GLN A 30 -14.22 2.65 10.96
C GLN A 30 -14.24 1.54 9.92
N ALA A 31 -13.68 0.39 10.27
CA ALA A 31 -13.63 -0.76 9.38
C ALA A 31 -13.83 -2.06 10.19
N ASN A 32 -14.17 -3.15 9.50
CA ASN A 32 -14.29 -4.45 10.13
C ASN A 32 -12.91 -4.96 10.62
N THR A 33 -12.93 -5.95 11.51
CA THR A 33 -11.71 -6.60 12.00
C THR A 33 -10.86 -7.14 10.84
N GLY A 34 -9.57 -6.85 10.85
CA GLY A 34 -8.61 -7.32 9.83
C GLY A 34 -8.37 -6.33 8.67
N TYR A 35 -9.07 -5.20 8.66
CA TYR A 35 -8.73 -4.06 7.81
C TYR A 35 -7.58 -3.29 8.46
N ASP A 36 -6.48 -3.18 7.72
CA ASP A 36 -5.29 -2.46 8.13
C ASP A 36 -5.10 -1.31 7.14
N LEU A 37 -5.34 -0.09 7.60
CA LEU A 37 -5.25 1.12 6.77
C LEU A 37 -4.02 1.90 7.21
N ASP A 38 -3.26 2.38 6.23
CA ASP A 38 -2.10 3.23 6.46
C ASP A 38 -2.22 4.55 5.71
N ALA A 39 -2.04 5.64 6.45
CA ALA A 39 -1.95 7.00 5.97
C ALA A 39 -0.49 7.33 5.65
N SER A 40 -0.29 8.11 4.61
CA SER A 40 1.04 8.54 4.20
C SER A 40 1.03 10.00 3.77
N ALA A 41 2.21 10.55 3.49
CA ALA A 41 2.38 11.88 2.93
C ALA A 41 3.40 11.86 1.79
N LEU A 42 3.08 12.52 0.69
CA LEU A 42 3.95 12.71 -0.47
C LEU A 42 4.27 14.19 -0.60
N LEU A 43 5.54 14.58 -0.41
CA LEU A 43 5.97 15.95 -0.63
C LEU A 43 6.33 16.10 -2.11
N CYS A 44 5.56 16.92 -2.82
CA CYS A 44 5.63 17.04 -4.26
C CYS A 44 6.03 18.44 -4.71
N ASP A 45 6.76 18.49 -5.81
CA ASP A 45 7.16 19.72 -6.49
C ASP A 45 6.02 20.33 -7.32
N GLN A 46 6.32 21.39 -8.08
CA GLN A 46 5.36 22.07 -8.96
C GLN A 46 4.86 21.19 -10.11
N SER A 47 5.63 20.18 -10.53
CA SER A 47 5.19 19.20 -11.53
C SER A 47 4.21 18.18 -10.95
N GLY A 48 4.05 18.17 -9.62
CA GLY A 48 3.22 17.23 -8.89
C GLY A 48 3.91 15.90 -8.65
N LYS A 49 5.24 15.83 -8.77
CA LYS A 49 6.04 14.63 -8.51
C LYS A 49 6.76 14.74 -7.18
N VAL A 50 7.01 13.61 -6.51
CA VAL A 50 7.82 13.61 -5.29
C VAL A 50 9.24 14.07 -5.57
N LEU A 51 9.84 14.81 -4.64
CA LEU A 51 11.21 15.32 -4.80
C LEU A 51 12.24 14.19 -4.83
N SER A 52 12.00 13.13 -4.05
CA SER A 52 12.74 11.87 -4.05
C SER A 52 11.91 10.79 -3.35
N ASP A 53 12.35 9.53 -3.39
CA ASP A 53 11.71 8.44 -2.66
C ASP A 53 11.68 8.69 -1.13
N GLU A 54 12.65 9.43 -0.60
CA GLU A 54 12.69 9.79 0.83
C GLU A 54 11.62 10.82 1.21
N HIS A 55 11.05 11.53 0.23
CA HIS A 55 9.92 12.45 0.41
C HIS A 55 8.56 11.76 0.35
N PHE A 56 8.55 10.43 0.26
CA PHE A 56 7.40 9.61 0.58
C PHE A 56 7.47 9.18 2.05
N VAL A 57 6.64 9.79 2.89
CA VAL A 57 6.57 9.57 4.34
C VAL A 57 5.44 8.60 4.66
N PHE A 58 5.74 7.46 5.27
CA PHE A 58 4.80 6.37 5.56
C PHE A 58 5.32 5.52 6.74
N PHE A 59 4.65 4.42 7.10
CA PHE A 59 5.01 3.60 8.27
C PHE A 59 6.49 3.15 8.35
N ASN A 60 7.18 2.97 7.22
CA ASN A 60 8.60 2.55 7.18
C ASN A 60 9.58 3.71 6.89
N ASN A 61 9.07 4.92 6.63
CA ASN A 61 9.84 6.14 6.49
C ASN A 61 9.09 7.28 7.20
N LEU A 62 9.26 7.36 8.53
CA LEU A 62 8.38 8.18 9.38
C LEU A 62 8.63 9.68 9.27
N THR A 63 9.68 10.15 8.60
CA THR A 63 10.04 11.58 8.60
C THR A 63 10.68 11.96 7.26
N SER A 64 10.30 13.11 6.71
CA SER A 64 10.93 13.64 5.48
C SER A 64 12.39 14.07 5.75
N PRO A 65 13.27 14.12 4.73
CA PRO A 65 14.69 14.45 4.92
C PRO A 65 14.92 15.83 5.57
N ASP A 66 14.08 16.78 5.21
CA ASP A 66 14.04 18.15 5.75
C ASP A 66 13.39 18.23 7.15
N GLY A 67 12.72 17.16 7.57
CA GLY A 67 12.04 17.01 8.86
C GLY A 67 10.80 17.89 9.03
N SER A 68 10.25 18.47 7.97
CA SER A 68 8.99 19.22 8.04
C SER A 68 7.78 18.29 8.20
N VAL A 69 7.82 17.08 7.64
CA VAL A 69 6.71 16.12 7.74
C VAL A 69 7.11 14.92 8.58
N ARG A 70 6.27 14.57 9.56
CA ARG A 70 6.48 13.42 10.44
C ARG A 70 5.20 12.62 10.64
N HIS A 71 5.24 11.35 10.26
CA HIS A 71 4.21 10.37 10.58
C HIS A 71 4.27 9.99 12.07
N SER A 72 3.14 9.91 12.77
CA SER A 72 3.10 9.56 14.19
C SER A 72 3.53 8.12 14.47
N GLY A 73 3.47 7.26 13.45
CA GLY A 73 3.61 5.80 13.57
C GLY A 73 2.31 5.15 14.01
N GLY A 74 2.38 3.85 14.32
CA GLY A 74 1.28 3.10 14.93
C GLY A 74 1.03 3.54 16.38
N GLY A 75 -0.24 3.56 16.79
CA GLY A 75 -0.65 3.96 18.13
C GLY A 75 -2.16 3.80 18.32
N SER A 76 -2.65 4.03 19.54
CA SER A 76 -4.09 4.05 19.78
C SER A 76 -4.72 5.31 19.19
N PRO A 77 -5.95 5.23 18.65
CA PRO A 77 -6.64 6.39 18.11
C PRO A 77 -6.77 7.51 19.15
N VAL A 78 -6.58 8.76 18.72
CA VAL A 78 -6.66 9.95 19.59
C VAL A 78 -7.71 10.91 19.05
N GLY A 79 -8.74 11.19 19.83
CA GLY A 79 -9.79 12.16 19.45
C GLY A 79 -10.55 11.79 18.18
N GLY A 80 -10.59 10.51 17.81
CA GLY A 80 -11.16 10.02 16.56
C GLY A 80 -10.19 9.96 15.38
N ASP A 81 -8.91 10.27 15.56
CA ASP A 81 -7.89 10.03 14.54
C ASP A 81 -7.19 8.71 14.82
N ASP A 82 -7.25 7.78 13.88
CA ASP A 82 -6.50 6.53 13.92
C ASP A 82 -5.01 6.76 13.65
N GLN A 83 -4.69 7.70 12.75
CA GLN A 83 -3.32 8.10 12.44
C GLN A 83 -3.17 9.63 12.29
N ARG A 84 -1.96 10.12 12.57
CA ARG A 84 -1.65 11.56 12.51
C ARG A 84 -0.34 11.81 11.77
N ILE A 85 -0.34 12.86 10.97
CA ILE A 85 0.85 13.37 10.28
C ILE A 85 1.06 14.82 10.71
N HIS A 86 2.21 15.10 11.29
CA HIS A 86 2.60 16.44 11.71
C HIS A 86 3.35 17.12 10.57
N VAL A 87 3.01 18.39 10.31
CA VAL A 87 3.65 19.21 9.28
C VAL A 87 4.08 20.53 9.89
N ASP A 88 5.39 20.79 9.90
CA ASP A 88 5.97 22.09 10.22
C ASP A 88 6.09 22.91 8.92
N LEU A 89 5.12 23.81 8.71
CA LEU A 89 5.00 24.60 7.49
C LEU A 89 6.17 25.55 7.27
N THR A 90 6.89 25.91 8.34
CA THR A 90 8.06 26.82 8.28
C THR A 90 9.32 26.13 7.79
N ARG A 91 9.38 24.79 7.94
CA ARG A 91 10.52 23.96 7.52
C ARG A 91 10.34 23.37 6.13
N VAL A 92 9.12 23.39 5.57
CA VAL A 92 8.85 22.85 4.24
C VAL A 92 9.70 23.61 3.21
N PRO A 93 10.61 22.93 2.49
CA PRO A 93 11.46 23.53 1.47
C PRO A 93 10.69 24.26 0.35
N SER A 94 11.35 25.17 -0.36
CA SER A 94 10.68 26.01 -1.37
C SER A 94 10.29 25.30 -2.66
N ASP A 95 10.99 24.21 -2.97
CA ASP A 95 10.73 23.30 -4.08
C ASP A 95 9.49 22.43 -3.85
N VAL A 96 9.08 22.17 -2.60
CA VAL A 96 7.81 21.51 -2.27
C VAL A 96 6.64 22.48 -2.51
N ALA A 97 5.83 22.19 -3.54
CA ALA A 97 4.64 22.95 -3.87
C ALA A 97 3.39 22.46 -3.13
N LYS A 98 3.32 21.15 -2.85
CA LYS A 98 2.20 20.52 -2.15
C LYS A 98 2.60 19.26 -1.38
N ILE A 99 1.80 18.91 -0.39
CA ILE A 99 1.92 17.69 0.42
C ILE A 99 0.58 16.95 0.28
N VAL A 100 0.62 15.76 -0.30
CA VAL A 100 -0.57 14.95 -0.59
C VAL A 100 -0.72 13.86 0.46
N PHE A 101 -1.94 13.61 0.92
CA PHE A 101 -2.24 12.65 1.99
C PHE A 101 -3.05 11.46 1.47
N PRO A 102 -2.39 10.41 0.96
CA PRO A 102 -3.05 9.16 0.65
C PRO A 102 -3.32 8.30 1.90
N VAL A 103 -4.35 7.46 1.81
CA VAL A 103 -4.62 6.33 2.72
C VAL A 103 -4.80 5.08 1.86
N SER A 104 -4.24 3.96 2.31
CA SER A 104 -4.30 2.70 1.57
C SER A 104 -4.56 1.51 2.47
N LEU A 105 -5.20 0.47 1.94
CA LEU A 105 -5.39 -0.81 2.61
C LEU A 105 -4.15 -1.68 2.43
N TYR A 106 -3.53 -2.09 3.53
CA TYR A 106 -2.40 -3.02 3.51
C TYR A 106 -2.85 -4.36 2.91
N GLU A 107 -2.21 -4.76 1.82
CA GLU A 107 -2.54 -6.00 1.09
C GLU A 107 -4.01 -6.09 0.62
N GLY A 108 -4.72 -4.96 0.51
CA GLY A 108 -6.18 -4.93 0.32
C GLY A 108 -6.67 -5.77 -0.85
N ALA A 109 -6.04 -5.65 -2.03
CA ALA A 109 -6.40 -6.43 -3.21
C ALA A 109 -6.26 -7.95 -2.99
N SER A 110 -5.16 -8.39 -2.37
CA SER A 110 -4.91 -9.82 -2.09
C SER A 110 -5.84 -10.38 -1.00
N ARG A 111 -6.32 -9.51 -0.11
CA ARG A 111 -7.25 -9.84 0.98
C ARG A 111 -8.72 -9.68 0.58
N GLY A 112 -9.00 -9.26 -0.66
CA GLY A 112 -10.36 -8.97 -1.14
C GLY A 112 -11.04 -7.82 -0.39
N GLN A 113 -10.25 -6.90 0.16
CA GLN A 113 -10.71 -5.73 0.92
C GLN A 113 -10.74 -4.50 0.02
N SER A 114 -11.73 -3.62 0.22
CA SER A 114 -11.80 -2.33 -0.45
C SER A 114 -12.29 -1.24 0.49
N PHE A 115 -12.19 0.02 0.05
CA PHE A 115 -12.76 1.15 0.77
C PHE A 115 -14.30 1.10 0.84
N GLY A 116 -14.96 0.18 0.13
CA GLY A 116 -16.41 -0.01 0.21
C GLY A 116 -16.91 -0.51 1.57
N GLN A 117 -16.04 -1.11 2.38
CA GLN A 117 -16.35 -1.52 3.76
C GLN A 117 -15.71 -0.60 4.82
N VAL A 118 -15.17 0.54 4.40
CA VAL A 118 -14.61 1.57 5.29
C VAL A 118 -15.66 2.66 5.45
N HIS A 119 -15.99 2.99 6.69
CA HIS A 119 -17.04 3.91 7.08
C HIS A 119 -16.50 5.06 7.91
N ARG A 120 -17.23 6.18 7.94
CA ARG A 120 -16.86 7.39 8.72
C ARG A 120 -15.41 7.81 8.51
N ALA A 121 -14.91 7.62 7.30
CA ALA A 121 -13.54 7.92 6.96
C ALA A 121 -13.39 9.44 6.79
N HIS A 122 -12.41 10.05 7.46
CA HIS A 122 -12.22 11.50 7.43
C HIS A 122 -10.75 11.89 7.41
N ILE A 123 -10.52 13.09 6.91
CA ILE A 123 -9.28 13.85 7.10
C ILE A 123 -9.63 15.20 7.74
N ARG A 124 -8.83 15.64 8.69
CA ARG A 124 -8.94 16.98 9.28
C ARG A 124 -7.58 17.61 9.49
N VAL A 125 -7.56 18.94 9.51
CA VAL A 125 -6.36 19.73 9.78
C VAL A 125 -6.57 20.48 11.09
N LEU A 126 -5.67 20.25 12.03
CA LEU A 126 -5.62 20.87 13.34
C LEU A 126 -4.45 21.84 13.39
N ASP A 127 -4.64 23.01 13.99
CA ASP A 127 -3.53 23.85 14.43
C ASP A 127 -2.75 23.12 15.53
N ARG A 128 -1.43 23.02 15.39
CA ARG A 128 -0.59 22.28 16.35
C ARG A 128 -0.43 22.99 17.69
N GLU A 129 -0.47 24.31 17.74
CA GLU A 129 -0.29 25.05 19.00
C GLU A 129 -1.57 25.01 19.85
N GLY A 130 -2.72 25.29 19.25
CA GLY A 130 -4.01 25.32 19.96
C GLY A 130 -4.82 24.02 19.94
N ASN A 131 -4.42 23.02 19.14
CA ASN A 131 -5.24 21.84 18.80
C ASN A 131 -6.64 22.17 18.24
N ALA A 132 -6.81 23.39 17.71
CA ALA A 132 -8.06 23.82 17.12
C ALA A 132 -8.24 23.16 15.75
N GLU A 133 -9.41 22.55 15.50
CA GLU A 133 -9.74 22.02 14.18
C GLU A 133 -10.04 23.17 13.21
N LEU A 134 -9.21 23.29 12.18
CA LEU A 134 -9.30 24.34 11.16
C LEU A 134 -10.25 23.94 10.03
N THR A 135 -10.18 22.67 9.61
CA THR A 135 -11.02 22.13 8.56
C THR A 135 -11.13 20.62 8.62
N ARG A 136 -12.21 20.09 8.07
CA ARG A 136 -12.51 18.66 8.01
C ARG A 136 -13.15 18.30 6.68
N PHE A 137 -12.80 17.13 6.15
CA PHE A 137 -13.47 16.48 5.04
C PHE A 137 -13.85 15.06 5.44
N ASP A 138 -15.15 14.78 5.41
CA ASP A 138 -15.71 13.45 5.61
C ASP A 138 -15.96 12.80 4.23
N LEU A 139 -15.43 11.59 4.03
CA LEU A 139 -15.69 10.81 2.83
C LEU A 139 -17.12 10.29 2.88
N ALA A 140 -17.91 10.56 1.84
CA ALA A 140 -19.27 10.04 1.77
C ALA A 140 -19.25 8.52 1.63
N SER A 141 -20.19 7.86 2.33
CA SER A 141 -20.30 6.40 2.29
C SER A 141 -20.75 5.95 0.90
N GLY A 142 -20.08 4.94 0.34
CA GLY A 142 -20.43 4.36 -0.96
C GLY A 142 -19.74 4.99 -2.18
N ASP A 143 -18.96 6.06 -2.00
CA ASP A 143 -18.20 6.69 -3.09
C ASP A 143 -17.11 5.79 -3.68
N LEU A 144 -16.62 4.84 -2.89
CA LEU A 144 -15.57 3.90 -3.23
C LEU A 144 -16.08 2.49 -3.00
N SER A 145 -15.92 1.60 -3.98
CA SER A 145 -16.42 0.23 -3.93
C SER A 145 -15.37 -0.82 -4.32
N SER A 146 -14.45 -0.45 -5.22
CA SER A 146 -13.39 -1.33 -5.73
C SER A 146 -11.99 -0.86 -5.36
N GLU A 147 -11.89 0.35 -4.81
CA GLU A 147 -10.64 1.06 -4.58
C GLU A 147 -9.96 0.54 -3.32
N THR A 148 -8.64 0.39 -3.40
CA THR A 148 -7.79 -0.09 -2.29
C THR A 148 -6.86 1.00 -1.76
N ALA A 149 -6.87 2.18 -2.39
CA ALA A 149 -6.25 3.40 -1.90
C ALA A 149 -7.08 4.64 -2.26
N LEU A 150 -6.82 5.75 -1.58
CA LEU A 150 -7.53 7.02 -1.70
C LEU A 150 -6.56 8.16 -1.44
N VAL A 151 -6.59 9.20 -2.28
CA VAL A 151 -6.02 10.51 -1.94
C VAL A 151 -7.10 11.33 -1.22
N PHE A 152 -6.95 11.50 0.09
CA PHE A 152 -7.94 12.20 0.93
C PHE A 152 -7.94 13.71 0.68
N GLY A 153 -6.75 14.31 0.69
CA GLY A 153 -6.57 15.74 0.56
C GLY A 153 -5.13 16.13 0.30
N GLU A 154 -4.91 17.43 0.11
CA GLU A 154 -3.58 18.00 -0.09
C GLU A 154 -3.46 19.35 0.62
N LEU A 155 -2.31 19.59 1.24
CA LEU A 155 -1.83 20.92 1.59
C LEU A 155 -1.07 21.48 0.40
N TYR A 156 -1.34 22.71 -0.01
CA TYR A 156 -0.66 23.30 -1.15
C TYR A 156 -0.41 24.78 -0.95
N ARG A 157 0.66 25.27 -1.57
CA ARG A 157 1.00 26.69 -1.58
C ARG A 157 0.15 27.43 -2.60
N HIS A 158 -0.35 28.59 -2.21
CA HIS A 158 -1.04 29.51 -3.09
C HIS A 158 -0.54 30.93 -2.82
N GLY A 159 0.43 31.39 -3.62
CA GLY A 159 1.21 32.58 -3.29
C GLY A 159 2.05 32.32 -2.04
N ALA A 160 1.94 33.21 -1.05
CA ALA A 160 2.62 33.08 0.24
C ALA A 160 1.82 32.28 1.29
N GLU A 161 0.59 31.84 0.97
CA GLU A 161 -0.29 31.15 1.92
C GLU A 161 -0.30 29.64 1.72
N TRP A 162 -0.58 28.93 2.82
CA TRP A 162 -0.93 27.50 2.78
C TRP A 162 -2.44 27.32 2.74
N LYS A 163 -2.88 26.46 1.84
CA LYS A 163 -4.28 26.06 1.69
C LYS A 163 -4.41 24.55 1.84
N PHE A 164 -5.60 24.11 2.27
CA PHE A 164 -5.98 22.71 2.24
C PHE A 164 -7.08 22.49 1.20
N ARG A 165 -7.00 21.40 0.44
CA ARG A 165 -8.04 20.95 -0.50
C ARG A 165 -8.46 19.52 -0.16
N ALA A 166 -9.77 19.29 -0.11
CA ALA A 166 -10.37 17.97 -0.07
C ALA A 166 -10.34 17.35 -1.48
N VAL A 167 -9.69 16.20 -1.64
CA VAL A 167 -9.51 15.55 -2.95
C VAL A 167 -10.48 14.40 -3.14
N GLY A 168 -10.53 13.46 -2.20
CA GLY A 168 -11.46 12.32 -2.24
C GLY A 168 -11.36 11.44 -3.49
N GLN A 169 -10.16 11.26 -4.06
CA GLN A 169 -9.96 10.47 -5.28
C GLN A 169 -9.51 9.04 -4.95
N GLY A 170 -10.33 8.05 -5.30
CA GLY A 170 -10.01 6.64 -5.11
C GLY A 170 -9.13 6.05 -6.20
N TYR A 171 -8.41 4.99 -5.84
CA TYR A 171 -7.46 4.26 -6.68
C TYR A 171 -7.72 2.76 -6.61
N ALA A 172 -8.27 2.19 -7.69
CA ALA A 172 -8.43 0.74 -7.85
C ALA A 172 -7.08 0.02 -7.97
N SER A 173 -6.08 0.68 -8.57
CA SER A 173 -4.68 0.25 -8.62
C SER A 173 -3.95 0.37 -7.27
N GLY A 174 -4.64 0.79 -6.21
CA GLY A 174 -4.12 0.90 -4.86
C GLY A 174 -2.99 1.91 -4.74
N LEU A 175 -2.16 1.72 -3.70
CA LEU A 175 -1.03 2.61 -3.41
C LEU A 175 -0.02 2.64 -4.57
N ALA A 176 0.13 1.54 -5.33
CA ALA A 176 1.01 1.49 -6.49
C ALA A 176 0.59 2.48 -7.58
N GLY A 177 -0.73 2.65 -7.82
CA GLY A 177 -1.25 3.65 -8.73
C GLY A 177 -0.94 5.07 -8.29
N ILE A 178 -1.13 5.36 -6.99
CA ILE A 178 -0.78 6.66 -6.40
C ILE A 178 0.72 6.90 -6.57
N ALA A 179 1.56 5.93 -6.20
CA ALA A 179 3.00 6.04 -6.31
C ALA A 179 3.45 6.35 -7.75
N ALA A 180 2.87 5.69 -8.76
CA ALA A 180 3.15 5.97 -10.16
C ALA A 180 2.71 7.40 -10.59
N ASP A 181 1.49 7.81 -10.21
CA ASP A 181 0.95 9.13 -10.52
C ASP A 181 1.78 10.26 -9.91
N TYR A 182 2.34 10.05 -8.72
CA TYR A 182 3.19 11.00 -8.02
C TYR A 182 4.69 10.77 -8.24
N GLY A 183 5.07 9.82 -9.10
CA GLY A 183 6.46 9.60 -9.53
C GLY A 183 7.40 9.08 -8.43
N VAL A 184 6.86 8.36 -7.46
CA VAL A 184 7.68 7.56 -6.55
C VAL A 184 8.28 6.41 -7.35
N ASP A 185 9.60 6.21 -7.26
CA ASP A 185 10.32 5.19 -8.02
C ASP A 185 10.17 3.80 -7.35
N VAL A 186 8.93 3.34 -7.28
CA VAL A 186 8.61 1.90 -7.17
C VAL A 186 8.94 1.34 -8.54
N LEU A 187 10.19 0.89 -8.75
CA LEU A 187 10.64 0.44 -10.06
C LEU A 187 9.55 -0.40 -10.73
N ARG A 188 9.04 0.15 -11.84
CA ARG A 188 8.14 -0.51 -12.79
C ARG A 188 8.47 -2.00 -12.78
N GLU A 189 7.50 -2.83 -12.44
CA GLU A 189 7.55 -4.25 -12.80
C GLU A 189 8.02 -4.28 -14.26
N SER A 190 9.13 -4.98 -14.54
CA SER A 190 9.61 -5.12 -15.89
C SER A 190 8.56 -5.90 -16.67
N VAL A 191 7.57 -5.21 -17.21
CA VAL A 191 6.89 -5.69 -18.40
C VAL A 191 8.02 -5.87 -19.40
N PRO A 192 8.31 -7.09 -19.88
CA PRO A 192 9.32 -7.26 -20.90
C PRO A 192 8.94 -6.29 -22.01
N SER A 193 9.79 -5.30 -22.24
CA SER A 193 9.68 -4.41 -23.37
C SER A 193 9.49 -5.32 -24.59
N PRO A 194 8.37 -5.21 -25.34
CA PRO A 194 8.24 -6.00 -26.55
C PRO A 194 9.47 -5.66 -27.40
N ALA A 195 10.31 -6.67 -27.63
CA ALA A 195 11.52 -6.53 -28.41
C ALA A 195 11.20 -5.75 -29.69
N PRO A 196 12.05 -4.81 -30.12
CA PRO A 196 11.80 -4.06 -31.33
C PRO A 196 11.51 -5.04 -32.47
N ALA A 197 10.33 -4.89 -33.09
CA ALA A 197 9.89 -5.72 -34.18
C ALA A 197 10.99 -5.80 -35.23
N ALA A 198 11.49 -7.01 -35.49
CA ALA A 198 12.42 -7.24 -36.58
C ALA A 198 11.76 -6.75 -37.88
N SER A 199 12.47 -5.86 -38.58
CA SER A 199 12.06 -5.39 -39.90
C SER A 199 11.81 -6.57 -40.85
N PRO A 200 10.83 -6.46 -41.76
CA PRO A 200 10.41 -7.59 -42.59
C PRO A 200 11.56 -8.01 -43.52
N LYS A 201 11.98 -9.28 -43.42
CA LYS A 201 12.83 -9.89 -44.44
C LYS A 201 12.00 -10.07 -45.71
N VAL A 202 12.43 -9.37 -46.75
CA VAL A 202 11.92 -9.46 -48.12
C VAL A 202 12.04 -10.89 -48.62
N SER A 203 10.91 -11.45 -49.03
CA SER A 203 10.80 -12.75 -49.71
C SER A 203 11.55 -12.72 -51.04
N SER A 204 12.43 -13.70 -51.26
CA SER A 204 12.89 -14.05 -52.61
C SER A 204 12.45 -15.48 -52.93
N THR A 205 11.78 -15.55 -54.08
CA THR A 205 11.17 -16.72 -54.72
C THR A 205 12.22 -17.66 -55.28
N GLY A 206 12.06 -18.98 -55.14
CA GLY A 206 12.94 -19.93 -55.84
C GLY A 206 12.70 -21.41 -55.56
N SER A 207 11.74 -21.98 -56.30
CA SER A 207 11.71 -23.34 -56.88
C SER A 207 11.83 -24.61 -56.03
N TYR A 208 10.78 -25.42 -56.21
CA TYR A 208 10.51 -26.81 -55.82
C TYR A 208 11.53 -27.84 -56.35
N MET A 209 11.89 -28.85 -55.54
CA MET A 209 12.39 -30.16 -56.02
C MET A 209 12.03 -31.30 -55.01
N PRO A 210 11.70 -32.53 -55.47
CA PRO A 210 10.96 -33.55 -54.69
C PRO A 210 11.84 -34.47 -53.81
N PRO A 211 11.25 -35.30 -52.91
CA PRO A 211 12.00 -36.03 -51.90
C PRO A 211 12.61 -37.35 -52.41
N ALA A 212 13.82 -37.67 -51.91
CA ALA A 212 14.49 -38.95 -52.11
C ALA A 212 14.43 -39.83 -50.83
N PRO A 213 14.41 -41.17 -50.96
CA PRO A 213 14.03 -42.09 -49.89
C PRO A 213 15.15 -42.44 -48.88
N ALA A 214 14.69 -43.00 -47.76
CA ALA A 214 15.41 -43.34 -46.54
C ALA A 214 16.62 -44.30 -46.71
N SER A 215 17.66 -44.07 -45.89
CA SER A 215 18.72 -45.04 -45.61
C SER A 215 18.73 -45.43 -44.13
N ALA A 216 19.03 -46.70 -43.89
CA ALA A 216 18.86 -47.50 -42.67
C ALA A 216 19.85 -47.15 -41.52
N PRO A 217 19.70 -47.75 -40.32
CA PRO A 217 20.28 -47.24 -39.08
C PRO A 217 21.71 -47.74 -38.81
N THR A 218 22.55 -46.87 -38.24
CA THR A 218 23.89 -47.23 -37.74
C THR A 218 23.80 -47.65 -36.26
N PRO A 219 24.45 -48.76 -35.84
CA PRO A 219 24.35 -49.29 -34.49
C PRO A 219 25.17 -48.50 -33.44
N ALA A 220 24.71 -48.60 -32.19
CA ALA A 220 25.22 -47.92 -31.01
C ALA A 220 26.64 -48.38 -30.59
N PRO A 221 27.50 -47.48 -30.08
CA PRO A 221 28.76 -47.86 -29.44
C PRO A 221 28.54 -48.37 -27.99
N ALA A 222 29.32 -49.40 -27.64
CA ALA A 222 29.34 -50.13 -26.38
C ALA A 222 29.80 -49.28 -25.16
N PRO A 223 29.46 -49.69 -23.91
CA PRO A 223 29.73 -48.89 -22.71
C PRO A 223 31.20 -48.92 -22.28
N ALA A 224 31.72 -47.75 -21.89
CA ALA A 224 33.03 -47.58 -21.26
C ALA A 224 33.00 -47.97 -19.76
N PRO A 225 34.13 -48.40 -19.17
CA PRO A 225 34.17 -49.01 -17.84
C PRO A 225 33.99 -48.01 -16.68
N VAL A 226 33.37 -48.51 -15.62
CA VAL A 226 33.07 -47.80 -14.36
C VAL A 226 34.36 -47.59 -13.55
N VAL A 227 34.67 -46.35 -13.19
CA VAL A 227 35.74 -45.98 -12.25
C VAL A 227 35.13 -45.89 -10.83
N PRO A 228 35.74 -46.48 -9.78
CA PRO A 228 35.18 -46.45 -8.44
C PRO A 228 35.23 -45.06 -7.79
N THR A 229 34.13 -44.73 -7.11
CA THR A 229 33.89 -43.51 -6.34
C THR A 229 34.88 -43.35 -5.17
N PRO A 230 35.52 -42.19 -4.98
CA PRO A 230 36.23 -41.89 -3.74
C PRO A 230 35.23 -41.51 -2.63
N THR A 231 35.42 -42.10 -1.46
CA THR A 231 34.67 -41.83 -0.22
C THR A 231 34.93 -40.40 0.25
N ILE A 232 33.89 -39.56 0.31
CA ILE A 232 33.99 -38.21 0.92
C ILE A 232 33.89 -38.36 2.44
N VAL A 233 34.99 -38.05 3.11
CA VAL A 233 35.07 -37.84 4.56
C VAL A 233 34.44 -36.48 4.88
N SER A 234 33.50 -36.44 5.82
CA SER A 234 32.88 -35.21 6.31
C SER A 234 33.92 -34.29 6.97
N SER A 235 34.23 -33.15 6.34
CA SER A 235 35.01 -32.07 6.94
C SER A 235 34.12 -31.13 7.76
N PRO A 236 34.57 -30.64 8.94
CA PRO A 236 33.87 -29.61 9.68
C PRO A 236 33.88 -28.26 8.95
N ALA A 237 32.84 -27.47 9.17
CA ALA A 237 32.57 -26.20 8.51
C ALA A 237 33.76 -25.20 8.59
N PRO A 238 34.04 -24.43 7.52
CA PRO A 238 35.09 -23.42 7.56
C PRO A 238 34.72 -22.30 8.53
N THR A 239 35.60 -22.04 9.49
CA THR A 239 35.55 -20.85 10.33
C THR A 239 36.08 -19.67 9.50
N PHE A 240 35.19 -18.77 9.08
CA PHE A 240 35.62 -17.55 8.39
C PHE A 240 36.18 -16.57 9.42
N ALA A 241 37.46 -16.21 9.27
CA ALA A 241 38.07 -15.12 10.02
C ALA A 241 37.40 -13.79 9.63
N ALA A 242 36.97 -13.03 10.63
CA ALA A 242 36.44 -11.68 10.44
C ALA A 242 37.54 -10.77 9.87
N SER A 243 37.25 -10.07 8.77
CA SER A 243 38.14 -9.05 8.23
C SER A 243 38.33 -7.90 9.24
N PRO A 244 39.55 -7.35 9.40
CA PRO A 244 39.79 -6.21 10.29
C PRO A 244 39.09 -4.94 9.79
N ARG A 245 38.45 -4.24 10.72
CA ARG A 245 37.63 -3.04 10.51
C ARG A 245 38.49 -1.82 10.13
N PRO A 246 38.09 -0.98 9.17
CA PRO A 246 38.68 0.34 9.00
C PRO A 246 38.33 1.22 10.21
N THR A 247 39.34 1.77 10.88
CA THR A 247 39.21 2.70 11.99
C THR A 247 38.66 4.04 11.50
N GLY A 248 37.47 4.44 11.96
CA GLY A 248 36.98 5.82 11.78
C GLY A 248 35.48 6.00 11.51
N SER A 249 34.70 4.95 11.26
CA SER A 249 33.26 5.06 11.00
C SER A 249 32.43 4.67 12.24
N SER A 250 31.48 5.54 12.60
CA SER A 250 30.45 5.30 13.63
C SER A 250 29.87 3.89 13.49
N PRO A 251 29.60 3.17 14.60
CA PRO A 251 29.04 1.84 14.51
C PRO A 251 27.67 1.90 13.82
N VAL A 252 27.58 1.36 12.60
CA VAL A 252 26.31 1.13 11.94
C VAL A 252 25.54 0.13 12.80
N THR A 253 24.37 0.51 13.31
CA THR A 253 23.48 -0.38 14.07
C THR A 253 22.72 -1.29 13.13
N CYS A 254 22.14 -2.37 13.64
CA CYS A 254 21.34 -3.30 12.85
C CYS A 254 20.20 -2.58 12.12
N PHE A 255 20.12 -2.76 10.79
CA PHE A 255 19.16 -2.09 9.90
C PHE A 255 17.69 -2.30 10.30
N PHE A 256 17.32 -3.49 10.80
CA PHE A 256 15.92 -3.80 11.17
C PHE A 256 15.51 -3.26 12.53
N ASP A 257 16.46 -3.09 13.44
CA ASP A 257 16.21 -2.60 14.80
C ASP A 257 17.54 -2.15 15.42
N PRO A 258 17.70 -0.86 15.76
CA PRO A 258 18.89 -0.36 16.41
C PRO A 258 19.20 -1.00 17.77
N SER A 259 18.19 -1.52 18.47
CA SER A 259 18.34 -2.19 19.77
C SER A 259 19.00 -3.58 19.67
N HIS A 260 19.04 -4.17 18.48
CA HIS A 260 19.73 -5.44 18.23
C HIS A 260 21.26 -5.31 18.17
N GLY A 261 21.81 -4.12 18.43
CA GLY A 261 23.25 -3.87 18.50
C GLY A 261 23.88 -3.60 17.13
N PRO A 262 25.20 -3.81 16.98
CA PRO A 262 25.92 -3.44 15.76
C PRO A 262 25.51 -4.30 14.57
N GLY A 263 25.36 -3.65 13.41
CA GLY A 263 25.25 -4.31 12.12
C GLY A 263 26.63 -4.79 11.67
N THR A 264 26.88 -6.09 11.82
CA THR A 264 28.17 -6.72 11.46
C THR A 264 28.11 -7.54 10.18
N THR A 265 26.90 -7.80 9.68
CA THR A 265 26.66 -8.70 8.55
C THR A 265 25.93 -7.97 7.44
N THR A 266 26.53 -7.93 6.26
CA THR A 266 25.87 -7.45 5.04
C THR A 266 24.92 -8.52 4.51
N VAL A 267 23.65 -8.20 4.34
CA VAL A 267 22.69 -9.05 3.63
C VAL A 267 22.04 -8.29 2.49
N THR A 268 21.72 -8.99 1.40
CA THR A 268 20.86 -8.44 0.35
C THR A 268 19.42 -8.53 0.83
N TRP A 269 18.85 -7.39 1.16
CA TRP A 269 17.46 -7.29 1.59
C TRP A 269 16.65 -6.62 0.49
N SER A 270 15.58 -7.28 0.06
CA SER A 270 14.59 -6.70 -0.85
C SER A 270 13.34 -6.36 -0.06
N PRO A 271 12.90 -5.08 -0.03
CA PRO A 271 11.54 -4.78 0.34
C PRO A 271 10.59 -5.36 -0.71
N GLN A 272 9.37 -5.69 -0.30
CA GLN A 272 8.31 -6.19 -1.20
C GLN A 272 7.95 -5.21 -2.34
N TRP A 273 8.32 -3.94 -2.22
CA TRP A 273 8.03 -2.87 -3.19
C TRP A 273 9.29 -2.10 -3.63
N GLY A 274 10.49 -2.67 -3.49
CA GLY A 274 11.70 -1.95 -3.89
C GLY A 274 12.87 -2.85 -4.23
N VAL A 275 13.98 -2.22 -4.59
CA VAL A 275 15.14 -2.90 -5.16
C VAL A 275 15.92 -3.63 -4.06
N PRO A 276 16.38 -4.87 -4.31
CA PRO A 276 17.34 -5.54 -3.44
C PRO A 276 18.56 -4.65 -3.20
N ARG A 277 18.85 -4.35 -1.93
CA ARG A 277 19.99 -3.53 -1.54
C ARG A 277 20.81 -4.18 -0.44
N PRO A 278 22.14 -3.96 -0.43
CA PRO A 278 22.98 -4.42 0.68
C PRO A 278 22.67 -3.61 1.95
N THR A 279 22.31 -4.28 3.04
CA THR A 279 22.05 -3.66 4.36
C THR A 279 22.92 -4.29 5.44
N GLN A 280 23.35 -3.49 6.43
CA GLN A 280 24.10 -3.98 7.60
C GLN A 280 23.14 -4.44 8.70
N THR A 281 23.28 -5.68 9.15
CA THR A 281 22.36 -6.31 10.12
C THR A 281 23.14 -7.05 11.20
N CYS A 282 22.55 -7.22 12.37
CA CYS A 282 23.12 -8.12 13.38
C CYS A 282 23.02 -9.57 12.88
N ALA A 283 23.83 -10.46 13.46
CA ALA A 283 23.86 -11.87 13.06
C ALA A 283 22.47 -12.55 13.09
N GLY A 284 21.63 -12.23 14.10
CA GLY A 284 20.29 -12.82 14.22
C GLY A 284 19.32 -12.39 13.12
N CYS A 285 19.35 -11.11 12.73
CA CYS A 285 18.54 -10.62 11.61
C CYS A 285 19.07 -11.11 10.27
N ALA A 286 20.40 -11.22 10.11
CA ALA A 286 21.00 -11.78 8.90
C ALA A 286 20.53 -13.21 8.64
N GLN A 287 20.51 -14.04 9.68
CA GLN A 287 20.02 -15.42 9.60
C GLN A 287 18.55 -15.45 9.14
N ARG A 288 17.68 -14.62 9.73
CA ARG A 288 16.26 -14.56 9.35
C ARG A 288 16.07 -14.15 7.89
N VAL A 289 16.82 -13.16 7.42
CA VAL A 289 16.78 -12.76 6.01
C VAL A 289 17.18 -13.95 5.13
N GLN A 290 18.27 -14.64 5.45
CA GLN A 290 18.79 -15.75 4.65
C GLN A 290 17.91 -17.01 4.66
N THR A 291 17.12 -17.24 5.71
CA THR A 291 16.27 -18.44 5.84
C THR A 291 14.82 -18.23 5.41
N THR A 292 14.41 -16.98 5.14
CA THR A 292 13.03 -16.68 4.71
C THR A 292 12.96 -16.73 3.18
N ALA A 293 12.06 -17.55 2.64
CA ALA A 293 11.79 -17.61 1.20
C ALA A 293 11.35 -16.23 0.66
N PRO A 294 11.53 -15.94 -0.65
CA PRO A 294 11.18 -14.65 -1.25
C PRO A 294 9.76 -14.19 -0.86
N PRO A 295 9.51 -12.88 -0.65
CA PRO A 295 10.24 -11.75 -1.23
C PRO A 295 11.45 -11.22 -0.43
N PHE A 296 11.83 -11.84 0.69
CA PHE A 296 12.77 -11.24 1.64
C PHE A 296 14.26 -11.51 1.36
N TYR A 297 14.59 -12.39 0.42
CA TYR A 297 15.96 -12.74 0.05
C TYR A 297 16.07 -13.06 -1.44
N THR A 298 17.07 -12.46 -2.11
CA THR A 298 17.53 -12.88 -3.43
C THR A 298 18.96 -13.37 -3.28
N PRO A 299 19.25 -14.67 -3.48
CA PRO A 299 20.62 -15.14 -3.43
C PRO A 299 21.45 -14.45 -4.51
N PRO A 300 22.72 -14.10 -4.24
CA PRO A 300 23.63 -13.68 -5.31
C PRO A 300 23.71 -14.81 -6.34
N GLN A 301 23.33 -14.52 -7.59
CA GLN A 301 23.33 -15.48 -8.69
C GLN A 301 24.76 -15.97 -8.96
N GLN A 302 25.05 -17.20 -8.56
CA GLN A 302 26.09 -18.04 -9.17
C GLN A 302 25.37 -19.13 -9.97
N GLY A 303 25.83 -19.37 -11.20
CA GLY A 303 25.13 -20.12 -12.24
C GLY A 303 24.66 -21.53 -11.86
N TYR A 304 23.52 -21.90 -12.44
CA TYR A 304 22.85 -23.20 -12.32
C TYR A 304 23.73 -24.39 -12.76
N PRO A 305 23.44 -25.61 -12.22
CA PRO A 305 22.49 -26.50 -12.90
C PRO A 305 21.40 -27.10 -11.99
N GLN A 306 20.29 -27.49 -12.64
CA GLN A 306 19.05 -28.05 -12.08
C GLN A 306 19.21 -29.41 -11.38
N GLY A 307 18.31 -29.68 -10.42
CA GLY A 307 18.03 -31.01 -9.84
C GLY A 307 16.52 -31.19 -9.54
N ALA A 308 16.01 -32.39 -9.81
CA ALA A 308 14.63 -32.82 -10.04
C ALA A 308 13.71 -32.91 -8.78
N PRO A 309 12.38 -33.15 -8.93
CA PRO A 309 11.39 -33.04 -7.85
C PRO A 309 11.33 -34.28 -6.93
N GLN A 310 11.24 -34.06 -5.61
CA GLN A 310 11.03 -35.14 -4.63
C GLN A 310 9.54 -35.47 -4.47
N GLY A 311 9.22 -36.76 -4.62
CA GLY A 311 7.90 -37.34 -4.40
C GLY A 311 7.61 -37.63 -2.93
N TYR A 312 6.31 -37.58 -2.59
CA TYR A 312 5.75 -38.02 -1.31
C TYR A 312 5.32 -39.49 -1.42
N PRO A 313 5.51 -40.33 -0.38
CA PRO A 313 4.90 -41.65 -0.35
C PRO A 313 3.44 -41.56 0.12
N GLN A 314 2.52 -42.05 -0.71
CA GLN A 314 1.16 -42.40 -0.29
C GLN A 314 1.16 -43.74 0.46
N GLN A 315 0.46 -43.79 1.58
CA GLN A 315 -0.06 -45.04 2.15
C GLN A 315 -1.53 -45.17 1.76
N GLY A 316 -1.85 -46.22 1.02
CA GLY A 316 -3.21 -46.65 0.73
C GLY A 316 -3.57 -47.89 1.54
N TYR A 317 -4.83 -48.00 1.93
CA TYR A 317 -5.54 -49.27 2.15
C TYR A 317 -7.02 -49.07 1.78
N GLY A 318 -7.59 -50.13 1.22
CA GLY A 318 -8.77 -50.10 0.36
C GLY A 318 -10.12 -50.32 1.04
N GLN A 319 -11.15 -49.92 0.31
CA GLN A 319 -12.58 -50.26 0.43
C GLN A 319 -12.82 -51.76 0.13
N PRO A 320 -13.95 -52.37 0.56
CA PRO A 320 -15.17 -52.36 -0.29
C PRO A 320 -16.56 -52.36 0.41
N TYR A 321 -17.49 -51.68 -0.28
CA TYR A 321 -18.94 -51.95 -0.54
C TYR A 321 -19.97 -52.18 0.58
N GLY A 322 -21.11 -51.48 0.42
CA GLY A 322 -22.39 -51.80 1.07
C GLY A 322 -23.47 -50.74 0.83
N ASP A 323 -24.14 -50.82 -0.32
CA ASP A 323 -25.42 -50.18 -0.65
C ASP A 323 -26.55 -50.84 0.15
N HIS A 324 -27.47 -50.11 0.78
CA HIS A 324 -28.85 -50.54 1.10
C HIS A 324 -29.71 -49.37 1.61
N HIS A 325 -30.78 -49.07 0.89
CA HIS A 325 -31.95 -48.32 1.35
C HIS A 325 -32.77 -49.11 2.40
N HIS A 326 -33.35 -48.43 3.40
CA HIS A 326 -34.77 -48.54 3.81
C HIS A 326 -35.12 -47.63 5.01
N ASP A 327 -36.43 -47.53 5.24
CA ASP A 327 -37.22 -46.42 5.77
C ASP A 327 -37.61 -46.58 7.27
N HIS A 328 -38.17 -45.49 7.81
CA HIS A 328 -39.10 -45.39 8.96
C HIS A 328 -38.66 -45.24 10.44
N GLN A 329 -39.31 -44.21 11.03
CA GLN A 329 -39.93 -44.08 12.36
C GLN A 329 -39.16 -43.51 13.58
N GLN A 330 -39.63 -42.30 13.94
CA GLN A 330 -40.02 -41.80 15.27
C GLN A 330 -39.39 -42.46 16.51
N GLN A 331 -38.71 -41.65 17.34
CA GLN A 331 -39.20 -41.30 18.69
C GLN A 331 -38.32 -40.24 19.38
N ASP A 332 -39.04 -39.25 19.91
CA ASP A 332 -38.87 -38.51 21.16
C ASP A 332 -37.49 -38.40 21.85
N GLY A 333 -37.10 -37.17 22.19
CA GLY A 333 -35.86 -36.96 22.95
C GLY A 333 -35.41 -35.53 23.23
N GLY A 334 -36.30 -34.64 23.70
CA GLY A 334 -35.96 -33.72 24.79
C GLY A 334 -35.12 -32.45 24.53
N ARG A 335 -35.69 -31.36 25.09
CA ARG A 335 -35.08 -30.12 25.60
C ARG A 335 -34.75 -29.04 24.56
N ARG A 336 -35.41 -27.87 24.71
CA ARG A 336 -34.82 -26.52 24.78
C ARG A 336 -35.88 -25.46 25.14
N PHE A 337 -35.53 -24.62 26.13
CA PHE A 337 -35.90 -23.22 26.48
C PHE A 337 -37.27 -22.67 26.00
N GLY A 338 -38.14 -22.09 26.84
CA GLY A 338 -37.88 -21.09 27.86
C GLY A 338 -38.48 -19.75 27.41
N THR A 339 -39.79 -19.59 27.56
CA THR A 339 -40.63 -18.44 27.19
C THR A 339 -40.51 -17.31 28.23
N GLY A 340 -40.56 -16.04 27.78
CA GLY A 340 -40.75 -14.90 28.67
C GLY A 340 -40.69 -13.54 27.96
N ALA A 341 -41.81 -13.15 27.36
CA ALA A 341 -42.08 -11.83 26.77
C ALA A 341 -42.54 -10.81 27.82
N LEU A 342 -42.35 -9.50 27.56
CA LEU A 342 -43.18 -8.35 27.98
C LEU A 342 -42.76 -7.13 27.12
N ILE A 343 -43.49 -6.75 26.06
CA ILE A 343 -44.61 -5.78 25.96
C ILE A 343 -44.24 -4.31 26.29
N GLY A 344 -44.48 -3.44 25.30
CA GLY A 344 -44.58 -1.97 25.40
C GLY A 344 -44.20 -1.31 24.07
N ALA A 345 -45.05 -1.26 23.04
CA ALA A 345 -46.19 -0.35 22.81
C ALA A 345 -45.79 1.05 22.28
N GLY A 346 -46.39 1.44 21.13
CA GLY A 346 -46.52 2.82 20.63
C GLY A 346 -45.72 3.11 19.35
N ALA A 347 -46.26 2.86 18.15
CA ALA A 347 -47.10 3.79 17.33
C ALA A 347 -46.24 4.79 16.50
N ALA A 348 -46.55 5.19 15.28
CA ALA A 348 -47.40 4.77 14.15
C ALA A 348 -47.10 5.74 12.98
N GLY A 349 -47.35 5.32 11.73
CA GLY A 349 -47.45 6.19 10.52
C GLY A 349 -46.25 6.08 9.56
N LEU A 350 -46.23 5.20 8.53
CA LEU A 350 -47.02 5.14 7.28
C LEU A 350 -46.96 6.44 6.45
N VAL A 351 -46.14 6.50 5.40
CA VAL A 351 -46.35 6.08 3.99
C VAL A 351 -46.90 7.20 3.11
N GLY A 352 -46.11 7.53 2.07
CA GLY A 352 -46.61 7.67 0.71
C GLY A 352 -46.71 9.09 0.16
N GLY A 353 -46.20 9.27 -1.06
CA GLY A 353 -46.79 10.23 -2.00
C GLY A 353 -45.79 11.06 -2.80
N ALA A 354 -45.52 10.59 -4.02
CA ALA A 354 -44.67 11.22 -5.03
C ALA A 354 -45.25 12.50 -5.68
N LEU A 355 -44.37 13.17 -6.44
CA LEU A 355 -44.57 14.10 -7.57
C LEU A 355 -44.97 15.56 -7.25
N LEU A 356 -44.12 16.51 -7.64
CA LEU A 356 -44.34 17.39 -8.80
C LEU A 356 -43.11 18.25 -9.11
N ASN A 357 -43.04 18.60 -10.39
CA ASN A 357 -42.01 19.32 -11.11
C ASN A 357 -42.31 20.84 -11.07
N GLU A 358 -41.29 21.67 -11.31
CA GLU A 358 -41.33 23.05 -11.86
C GLU A 358 -41.72 24.23 -10.93
N ALA A 359 -40.84 25.24 -10.84
CA ALA A 359 -41.11 26.61 -11.31
C ALA A 359 -40.05 27.62 -10.81
N PHE A 360 -39.51 28.37 -11.75
CA PHE A 360 -38.71 29.58 -11.56
C PHE A 360 -39.47 30.67 -10.79
N SER A 361 -38.76 31.45 -9.97
CA SER A 361 -39.10 32.86 -9.68
C SER A 361 -37.84 33.60 -9.22
N ASP A 362 -37.33 34.45 -10.10
CA ASP A 362 -36.58 35.66 -9.77
C ASP A 362 -37.46 36.56 -8.90
N ASP A 363 -36.89 37.16 -7.87
CA ASP A 363 -37.21 38.52 -7.41
C ASP A 363 -36.14 38.98 -6.40
N GLU A 364 -35.34 39.97 -6.81
CA GLU A 364 -34.46 40.74 -5.93
C GLU A 364 -35.27 41.58 -4.92
N PRO A 365 -34.64 41.99 -3.82
CA PRO A 365 -34.87 43.37 -3.40
C PRO A 365 -33.59 44.21 -3.24
N GLU A 366 -33.68 45.38 -3.88
CA GLU A 366 -32.96 46.63 -3.73
C GLU A 366 -32.57 46.99 -2.27
N VAL A 367 -31.31 47.40 -2.08
CA VAL A 367 -30.90 48.24 -0.94
C VAL A 367 -30.04 49.40 -1.43
N VAL A 368 -30.64 50.59 -1.40
CA VAL A 368 -29.98 51.89 -1.52
C VAL A 368 -29.50 52.32 -0.13
N VAL A 369 -28.20 52.62 0.04
CA VAL A 369 -27.74 53.72 0.91
C VAL A 369 -26.47 54.37 0.34
N ASN A 370 -26.56 55.69 0.24
CA ASN A 370 -25.63 56.69 -0.30
C ASN A 370 -24.24 56.72 0.37
N ASN A 371 -23.21 56.97 -0.43
CA ASN A 371 -22.00 57.69 0.02
C ASN A 371 -21.84 58.97 -0.80
N TYR A 372 -21.81 60.09 -0.08
CA TYR A 372 -21.70 61.46 -0.57
C TYR A 372 -20.24 61.96 -0.39
N TYR A 373 -19.73 62.64 -1.44
CA TYR A 373 -18.57 63.58 -1.56
C TYR A 373 -17.15 62.99 -1.43
N GLU A 374 -16.33 62.91 -2.50
CA GLU A 374 -15.56 63.97 -3.22
C GLU A 374 -14.64 64.75 -2.26
N GLU A 375 -13.34 64.45 -2.20
CA GLU A 375 -12.23 64.95 -3.06
C GLU A 375 -12.12 66.49 -3.12
N GLU A 376 -11.10 67.02 -2.43
CA GLU A 376 -10.24 68.13 -2.89
C GLU A 376 -8.78 67.87 -2.51
#